data_AF-A0A976KBX9-F1
#
_entry.id   AF-A0A976KBX9-F1
#
_cell.length_a   1.000
_cell.length_b   1.000
_cell.length_c   1.000
_cell.angle_alpha   90.00
_cell.angle_beta   90.00
_cell.angle_gamma   90.00
#
_symmetry.space_group_name_H-M   'P 1'
#
loop_
_entity.id
_entity.type
_entity.pdbx_description
1 polymer ?
#
loop_
_entity_poly.entity_id
_entity_poly.type
_entity_poly.pdbx_seq_one_letter_code
_entity_poly.pdbx_strand_id
1 'polypeptide(L)'
;EVPVLFWTGAAWGGAISLGKDRAELVADVPAVKALIERTLDLDPDYDLGAAHSVMIVLEALPEAMGGSPQRAREHFEQAVTLSRGLSAGPYVTLAKQVSVPAQDWREFQRLLEQALDIDPDHEPSLRLVNIITQERARTLLGEIEELFLEYPEEPTEESE
;
A
#
# COMPACT_ATOMS: atom_id res chain seq x y z
N GLU A 1 4.35 16.01 18.49
CA GLU A 1 3.28 15.02 18.76
C GLU A 1 3.01 14.15 17.53
N VAL A 2 2.78 14.74 16.35
CA VAL A 2 2.54 14.03 15.07
C VAL A 2 3.58 12.93 14.76
N PRO A 3 4.91 13.16 14.78
CA PRO A 3 5.87 12.09 14.47
C PRO A 3 5.80 10.90 15.43
N VAL A 4 5.52 11.14 16.71
CA VAL A 4 5.44 10.07 17.72
C VAL A 4 4.22 9.20 17.49
N LEU A 5 3.07 9.80 17.20
CA LEU A 5 1.85 9.07 16.87
C LEU A 5 2.04 8.23 15.61
N PHE A 6 2.54 8.86 14.54
CA PHE A 6 2.76 8.20 13.26
C PHE A 6 3.72 7.02 13.39
N TRP A 7 4.94 7.25 13.91
CA TRP A 7 5.95 6.18 13.95
C TRP A 7 5.58 5.07 14.95
N THR A 8 4.87 5.39 16.03
CA THR A 8 4.34 4.37 16.94
C THR A 8 3.28 3.51 16.24
N GLY A 9 2.31 4.14 15.57
CA GLY A 9 1.28 3.43 14.82
C GLY A 9 1.87 2.59 13.69
N ALA A 10 2.80 3.13 12.91
CA ALA A 10 3.45 2.43 11.81
C ALA A 10 4.27 1.23 12.29
N ALA A 11 5.07 1.38 13.35
CA ALA A 11 5.87 0.29 13.90
C ALA A 11 4.99 -0.82 14.49
N TRP A 12 3.93 -0.45 15.22
CA TRP A 12 2.98 -1.42 15.78
C TRP A 12 2.20 -2.14 14.68
N GLY A 13 1.71 -1.41 13.67
CA GLY A 13 1.08 -2.02 12.49
C GLY A 13 2.02 -2.97 11.73
N GLY A 14 3.31 -2.65 11.67
CA GLY A 14 4.34 -3.55 11.15
C GLY A 14 4.47 -4.83 11.97
N ALA A 15 4.47 -4.73 13.30
CA ALA A 15 4.51 -5.89 14.19
C ALA A 15 3.27 -6.80 14.03
N ILE A 16 2.08 -6.21 13.86
CA ILE A 16 0.84 -6.95 13.56
C ILE A 16 0.95 -7.64 12.20
N SER A 17 1.45 -6.94 11.18
CA SER A 17 1.59 -7.48 9.82
C SER A 17 2.51 -8.70 9.75
N LEU A 18 3.53 -8.76 10.61
CA LEU A 18 4.44 -9.90 10.76
C LEU A 18 3.92 -10.99 11.70
N GLY A 19 2.82 -10.73 12.43
CA GLY A 19 2.26 -11.62 13.44
C GLY A 19 0.77 -11.86 13.27
N LYS A 20 0.28 -11.98 12.03
CA LYS A 20 -1.14 -12.17 11.72
C LYS A 20 -1.75 -13.45 12.33
N ASP A 21 -0.91 -14.40 12.70
CA ASP A 21 -1.23 -15.64 13.39
C ASP A 21 -1.37 -15.49 14.92
N ARG A 22 -1.00 -14.33 15.48
CA ARG A 22 -1.08 -14.01 16.90
C ARG A 22 -2.29 -13.14 17.21
N ALA A 23 -3.34 -13.76 17.74
CA ALA A 23 -4.62 -13.11 18.02
C ALA A 23 -4.48 -11.89 18.95
N GLU A 24 -3.55 -11.94 19.90
CA GLU A 24 -3.25 -10.85 20.82
C GLU A 24 -2.72 -9.60 20.11
N LEU A 25 -1.95 -9.74 19.02
CA LEU A 25 -1.50 -8.59 18.23
C LEU A 25 -2.60 -8.08 17.30
N VAL A 26 -3.38 -8.99 16.71
CA VAL A 26 -4.48 -8.60 15.81
C VAL A 26 -5.57 -7.83 16.57
N ALA A 27 -5.76 -8.13 17.86
CA ALA A 27 -6.67 -7.39 18.73
C ALA A 27 -6.32 -5.90 18.88
N ASP A 28 -5.06 -5.52 18.62
CA ASP A 28 -4.57 -4.14 18.75
C ASP A 28 -4.75 -3.28 17.49
N VAL A 29 -5.28 -3.84 16.38
CA VAL A 29 -5.55 -3.07 15.15
C VAL A 29 -6.34 -1.78 15.39
N PRO A 30 -7.40 -1.74 16.23
CA PRO A 30 -8.10 -0.49 16.52
C PRO A 30 -7.23 0.58 17.18
N ALA A 31 -6.26 0.19 18.02
CA ALA A 31 -5.34 1.12 18.65
C ALA A 31 -4.37 1.72 17.62
N VAL A 32 -3.85 0.90 16.70
CA VAL A 32 -3.03 1.38 15.58
C VAL A 32 -3.83 2.36 14.72
N LYS A 33 -5.08 2.03 14.38
CA LYS A 33 -5.94 2.90 13.58
C LYS A 33 -6.17 4.25 14.26
N ALA A 34 -6.47 4.26 15.56
CA ALA A 34 -6.68 5.51 16.30
C ALA A 34 -5.42 6.42 16.32
N LEU A 35 -4.21 5.85 16.38
CA LEU A 35 -2.97 6.63 16.30
C LEU A 35 -2.79 7.29 14.93
N ILE A 36 -3.12 6.56 13.85
CA ILE A 36 -2.99 7.07 12.48
C ILE A 36 -4.09 8.09 12.17
N GLU A 37 -5.33 7.84 12.58
CA GLU A 37 -6.43 8.82 12.48
C GLU A 37 -6.08 10.11 13.23
N ARG A 38 -5.52 10.00 14.44
CA ARG A 38 -5.08 11.19 15.18
C ARG A 38 -3.93 11.93 14.51
N THR A 39 -3.07 11.21 13.77
CA THR A 39 -2.03 11.83 12.94
C THR A 39 -2.67 12.68 11.84
N LEU A 40 -3.67 12.13 11.13
CA LEU A 40 -4.41 12.84 10.09
C LEU A 40 -5.20 14.05 10.61
N ASP A 41 -5.81 13.93 11.80
CA ASP A 41 -6.51 15.06 12.45
C ASP A 41 -5.59 16.23 12.76
N LEU A 42 -4.32 15.95 13.08
CA LEU A 42 -3.34 16.95 13.50
C LEU A 42 -2.58 17.54 12.32
N ASP A 43 -2.18 16.70 11.37
CA ASP A 43 -1.41 17.08 10.19
C ASP A 43 -1.65 16.05 9.06
N PRO A 44 -2.64 16.28 8.19
CA PRO A 44 -2.96 15.36 7.10
C PRO A 44 -1.85 15.29 6.03
N ASP A 45 -1.01 16.32 5.94
CA ASP A 45 0.05 16.44 4.93
C ASP A 45 1.40 15.88 5.42
N TYR A 46 1.45 15.44 6.68
CA TYR A 46 2.66 14.96 7.34
C TYR A 46 3.42 13.94 6.46
N ASP A 47 4.71 14.23 6.25
CA ASP A 47 5.63 13.40 5.48
C ASP A 47 5.07 13.04 4.09
N LEU A 48 4.55 14.05 3.38
CA LEU A 48 3.96 13.92 2.05
C LEU A 48 2.75 12.96 2.02
N GLY A 49 1.95 12.98 3.09
CA GLY A 49 0.77 12.13 3.22
C GLY A 49 1.07 10.69 3.64
N ALA A 50 2.17 10.45 4.36
CA ALA A 50 2.56 9.10 4.79
C ALA A 50 1.48 8.39 5.62
N ALA A 51 0.71 9.14 6.42
CA ALA A 51 -0.40 8.60 7.20
C ALA A 51 -1.50 8.00 6.31
N HIS A 52 -1.80 8.62 5.15
CA HIS A 52 -2.72 8.05 4.18
C HIS A 52 -2.23 6.70 3.64
N SER A 53 -0.92 6.54 3.42
CA SER A 53 -0.35 5.25 2.96
C SER A 53 -0.58 4.12 3.97
N VAL A 54 -0.50 4.41 5.27
CA VAL A 54 -0.82 3.43 6.33
C VAL A 54 -2.32 3.13 6.36
N MET A 55 -3.16 4.15 6.17
CA MET A 55 -4.61 3.96 6.09
C MET A 55 -5.05 3.09 4.92
N ILE A 56 -4.34 3.07 3.78
CA ILE A 56 -4.64 2.11 2.69
C ILE A 56 -4.62 0.68 3.23
N VAL A 57 -3.62 0.33 4.05
CA VAL A 57 -3.50 -1.02 4.64
C VAL A 57 -4.63 -1.28 5.65
N LEU A 58 -4.91 -0.33 6.53
CA LEU A 58 -5.93 -0.47 7.57
C LEU A 58 -7.35 -0.55 6.98
N GLU A 59 -7.61 0.19 5.91
CA GLU A 59 -8.89 0.19 5.21
C GLU A 59 -9.02 -0.99 4.25
N ALA A 60 -7.92 -1.62 3.83
CA ALA A 60 -7.97 -2.85 3.04
C ALA A 60 -8.30 -4.11 3.86
N LEU A 61 -8.39 -4.00 5.19
CA LEU A 61 -8.82 -5.11 6.05
C LEU A 61 -10.25 -5.56 5.71
N PRO A 62 -10.64 -6.80 6.07
CA PRO A 62 -12.02 -7.25 5.90
C PRO A 62 -13.04 -6.31 6.57
N GLU A 63 -14.23 -6.20 6.01
CA GLU A 63 -15.31 -5.36 6.58
C GLU A 63 -15.65 -5.74 8.02
N ALA A 64 -15.59 -7.04 8.35
CA ALA A 64 -15.77 -7.55 9.71
C ALA A 64 -14.73 -7.01 10.72
N MET A 65 -13.58 -6.55 10.23
CA MET A 65 -12.52 -5.89 11.00
C MET A 65 -12.56 -4.35 10.87
N GLY A 66 -13.60 -3.81 10.23
CA GLY A 66 -13.81 -2.36 10.09
C GLY A 66 -13.09 -1.72 8.91
N GLY A 67 -12.57 -2.51 7.97
CA GLY A 67 -12.02 -1.99 6.71
C GLY A 67 -13.10 -1.68 5.66
N SER A 68 -12.70 -0.93 4.64
CA SER A 68 -13.50 -0.60 3.46
C SER A 68 -12.55 -0.41 2.27
N PRO A 69 -12.59 -1.29 1.24
CA PRO A 69 -11.79 -1.12 0.03
C PRO A 69 -12.03 0.21 -0.69
N GLN A 70 -13.21 0.81 -0.52
CA GLN A 70 -13.52 2.13 -1.06
C GLN A 70 -12.74 3.22 -0.32
N ARG A 71 -12.75 3.23 1.02
CA ARG A 71 -11.94 4.18 1.81
C ARG A 71 -10.44 3.99 1.59
N ALA A 72 -9.99 2.75 1.36
CA ALA A 72 -8.60 2.49 0.99
C ALA A 72 -8.20 3.22 -0.30
N ARG A 73 -9.10 3.25 -1.30
CA ARG A 73 -8.90 4.02 -2.54
C ARG A 73 -8.92 5.53 -2.32
N GLU A 74 -9.80 6.03 -1.45
CA GLU A 74 -9.82 7.45 -1.07
C GLU A 74 -8.50 7.87 -0.42
N HIS A 75 -7.96 7.07 0.51
CA HIS A 75 -6.64 7.34 1.09
C HIS A 75 -5.51 7.23 0.06
N PHE A 76 -5.59 6.31 -0.89
CA PHE A 76 -4.65 6.24 -2.00
C PHE A 76 -4.63 7.54 -2.82
N GLU A 77 -5.80 8.07 -3.20
CA GLU A 77 -5.91 9.32 -3.95
C GLU A 77 -5.29 10.50 -3.20
N GLN A 78 -5.52 10.58 -1.88
CA GLN A 78 -4.90 11.61 -1.04
C GLN A 78 -3.38 11.44 -0.96
N ALA A 79 -2.88 10.22 -0.75
CA ALA A 79 -1.44 9.96 -0.70
C ALA A 79 -0.72 10.31 -2.01
N VAL A 80 -1.35 9.98 -3.15
CA VAL A 80 -0.84 10.35 -4.48
C VAL A 80 -0.86 11.87 -4.66
N THR A 81 -1.93 12.55 -4.24
CA THR A 81 -2.06 14.01 -4.35
C THR A 81 -0.98 14.72 -3.52
N LEU A 82 -0.82 14.35 -2.25
CA LEU A 82 0.11 14.98 -1.32
C LEU A 82 1.58 14.72 -1.70
N SER A 83 1.88 13.54 -2.21
CA SER A 83 3.21 13.23 -2.77
C SER A 83 3.41 13.75 -4.20
N ARG A 84 2.41 14.39 -4.81
CA ARG A 84 2.41 14.84 -6.22
C ARG A 84 2.68 13.72 -7.21
N GLY A 85 2.28 12.49 -6.88
CA GLY A 85 2.55 11.29 -7.68
C GLY A 85 4.01 10.85 -7.68
N LEU A 86 4.85 11.38 -6.76
CA LEU A 86 6.28 11.06 -6.70
C LEU A 86 6.61 9.93 -5.72
N SER A 87 5.64 9.40 -4.99
CA SER A 87 5.83 8.26 -4.09
C SER A 87 5.32 6.98 -4.73
N ALA A 88 6.18 5.96 -4.88
CA ALA A 88 5.79 4.65 -5.38
C ALA A 88 4.98 3.82 -4.35
N GLY A 89 5.12 4.14 -3.06
CA GLY A 89 4.54 3.40 -1.93
C GLY A 89 3.02 3.20 -2.01
N PRO A 90 2.21 4.25 -2.22
CA PRO A 90 0.76 4.14 -2.30
C PRO A 90 0.29 3.18 -3.40
N TYR A 91 0.91 3.23 -4.58
CA TYR A 91 0.56 2.38 -5.72
C TYR A 91 0.79 0.90 -5.43
N VAL A 92 1.98 0.56 -4.93
CA VAL A 92 2.32 -0.84 -4.56
C VAL A 92 1.43 -1.33 -3.42
N THR A 93 1.15 -0.47 -2.45
CA THR A 93 0.28 -0.80 -1.32
C THR A 93 -1.15 -1.10 -1.79
N LEU A 94 -1.75 -0.23 -2.61
CA LEU A 94 -3.11 -0.43 -3.10
C LEU A 94 -3.21 -1.69 -3.99
N ALA A 95 -2.24 -1.89 -4.89
CA ALA A 95 -2.19 -3.07 -5.75
C ALA A 95 -2.22 -4.36 -4.91
N LYS A 96 -1.35 -4.44 -3.90
CA LYS A 96 -1.22 -5.65 -3.07
C LYS A 96 -2.41 -5.85 -2.13
N GLN A 97 -2.86 -4.79 -1.46
CA GLN A 97 -3.84 -4.93 -0.37
C GLN A 97 -5.29 -4.91 -0.87
N VAL A 98 -5.56 -4.32 -2.04
CA VAL A 98 -6.92 -4.16 -2.56
C VAL A 98 -7.12 -4.93 -3.86
N SER A 99 -6.24 -4.76 -4.86
CA SER A 99 -6.44 -5.38 -6.17
C SER A 99 -6.27 -6.90 -6.14
N VAL A 100 -5.29 -7.44 -5.38
CA VAL A 100 -5.11 -8.90 -5.23
C VAL A 100 -6.33 -9.57 -4.59
N PRO A 101 -6.85 -9.14 -3.41
CA PRO A 101 -8.06 -9.75 -2.85
C PRO A 101 -9.30 -9.58 -3.73
N ALA A 102 -9.39 -8.48 -4.48
CA ALA A 102 -10.47 -8.25 -5.44
C ALA A 102 -10.34 -9.05 -6.74
N GLN A 103 -9.21 -9.76 -6.93
CA GLN A 103 -8.87 -10.48 -8.16
C GLN A 103 -8.89 -9.58 -9.41
N ASP A 104 -8.54 -8.30 -9.24
CA ASP A 104 -8.43 -7.34 -10.33
C ASP A 104 -6.98 -7.21 -10.82
N TRP A 105 -6.56 -8.16 -11.66
CA TRP A 105 -5.20 -8.18 -12.20
C TRP A 105 -4.89 -6.94 -13.07
N ARG A 106 -5.91 -6.35 -13.70
CA ARG A 106 -5.75 -5.15 -14.55
C ARG A 106 -5.43 -3.93 -13.70
N GLU A 107 -6.15 -3.74 -12.60
CA GLU A 107 -5.85 -2.67 -11.64
C GLU A 107 -4.47 -2.89 -11.01
N PHE A 108 -4.16 -4.12 -10.62
CA PHE A 108 -2.86 -4.48 -10.06
C PHE A 108 -1.71 -4.13 -10.99
N GLN A 109 -1.74 -4.61 -12.24
CA GLN A 109 -0.69 -4.36 -13.22
C GLN A 109 -0.52 -2.87 -13.48
N ARG A 110 -1.63 -2.15 -13.74
CA ARG A 110 -1.60 -0.70 -13.98
C ARG A 110 -0.98 0.06 -12.82
N LEU A 111 -1.31 -0.27 -11.57
CA LEU A 111 -0.77 0.41 -10.39
C LEU A 111 0.74 0.16 -10.25
N LEU A 112 1.21 -1.07 -10.48
CA LEU A 112 2.63 -1.39 -10.39
C LEU A 112 3.43 -0.74 -11.51
N GLU A 113 2.91 -0.71 -12.75
CA GLU A 113 3.52 0.03 -13.86
C GLU A 113 3.63 1.53 -13.53
N GLN A 114 2.58 2.14 -12.99
CA GLN A 114 2.63 3.53 -12.53
C GLN A 114 3.68 3.76 -11.44
N ALA A 115 3.89 2.82 -10.53
CA ALA A 115 4.94 2.91 -9.52
C ALA A 115 6.34 2.86 -10.14
N LEU A 116 6.52 2.08 -11.22
CA LEU A 116 7.78 1.92 -11.94
C LEU A 116 8.12 3.11 -12.84
N ASP A 117 7.12 3.83 -13.34
CA ASP A 117 7.29 5.03 -14.17
C ASP A 117 7.76 6.26 -13.39
N ILE A 118 7.69 6.23 -12.05
CA ILE A 118 8.16 7.33 -11.21
C ILE A 118 9.69 7.46 -11.31
N ASP A 119 10.18 8.61 -11.73
CA ASP A 119 11.61 8.93 -11.66
C ASP A 119 12.04 9.14 -10.19
N PRO A 120 12.85 8.24 -9.59
CA PRO A 120 13.27 8.36 -8.20
C PRO A 120 14.16 9.58 -7.94
N ASP A 121 14.69 10.21 -8.99
CA ASP A 121 15.61 11.33 -8.86
C ASP A 121 14.91 12.69 -8.67
N HIS A 122 13.62 12.78 -8.96
CA HIS A 122 12.82 14.01 -8.85
C HIS A 122 12.61 14.50 -7.41
N GLU A 123 12.47 13.60 -6.44
CA GLU A 123 12.29 13.94 -5.02
C GLU A 123 13.37 13.25 -4.18
N PRO A 124 14.49 13.94 -3.87
CA PRO A 124 15.61 13.35 -3.15
C PRO A 124 15.26 12.73 -1.80
N SER A 125 14.24 13.26 -1.11
CA SER A 125 13.77 12.71 0.16
C SER A 125 13.11 11.33 0.02
N LEU A 126 12.52 11.03 -1.15
CA LEU A 126 11.86 9.76 -1.45
C LEU A 126 12.73 8.79 -2.24
N ARG A 127 13.85 9.25 -2.82
CA ARG A 127 14.71 8.47 -3.75
C ARG A 127 14.98 7.04 -3.28
N LEU A 128 15.50 6.86 -2.07
CA LEU A 128 15.81 5.53 -1.53
C LEU A 128 14.56 4.66 -1.39
N VAL A 129 13.49 5.22 -0.83
CA VAL A 129 12.23 4.51 -0.60
C VAL A 129 11.59 4.09 -1.93
N ASN A 130 11.63 4.97 -2.93
CA ASN A 130 11.14 4.68 -4.28
C ASN A 130 11.92 3.56 -4.94
N ILE A 131 13.26 3.58 -4.91
CA ILE A 131 14.09 2.52 -5.50
C ILE A 131 13.72 1.15 -4.89
N ILE A 132 13.67 1.05 -3.56
CA ILE A 132 13.30 -0.20 -2.87
C ILE A 132 11.87 -0.62 -3.21
N THR A 133 10.95 0.32 -3.30
CA THR A 133 9.53 0.04 -3.59
C THR A 133 9.35 -0.40 -5.05
N GLN A 134 10.11 0.17 -5.98
CA GLN A 134 10.11 -0.23 -7.39
C GLN A 134 10.71 -1.63 -7.57
N GLU A 135 11.75 -2.00 -6.83
CA GLU A 135 12.23 -3.38 -6.81
C GLU A 135 11.13 -4.35 -6.39
N ARG A 136 10.38 -4.03 -5.32
CA ARG A 136 9.21 -4.82 -4.89
C ARG A 136 8.11 -4.87 -5.95
N ALA A 137 7.86 -3.77 -6.65
CA ALA A 137 6.87 -3.72 -7.74
C ALA A 137 7.26 -4.67 -8.89
N ARG A 138 8.54 -4.72 -9.27
CA ARG A 138 9.03 -5.67 -10.28
C ARG A 138 8.85 -7.13 -9.84
N THR A 139 9.17 -7.43 -8.58
CA THR A 139 8.93 -8.77 -8.01
C THR A 139 7.45 -9.14 -8.07
N LEU A 140 6.56 -8.25 -7.63
CA LEU A 140 5.11 -8.48 -7.63
C LEU A 140 4.54 -8.68 -9.04
N LEU A 141 5.04 -7.96 -10.06
CA LEU A 141 4.66 -8.20 -11.45
C LEU A 141 5.11 -9.58 -11.94
N GLY A 142 6.30 -10.04 -11.54
CA GLY A 142 6.78 -11.37 -11.87
C GLY A 142 6.00 -12.50 -11.20
N GLU A 143 5.26 -12.20 -10.12
CA GLU A 143 4.42 -13.14 -9.37
C GLU A 143 2.95 -13.09 -9.81
N ILE A 144 2.60 -12.35 -10.88
CA ILE A 144 1.20 -12.09 -11.24
C ILE A 144 0.39 -13.38 -11.51
N GLU A 145 0.99 -14.38 -12.15
CA GLU A 145 0.34 -15.67 -12.41
C GLU A 145 0.03 -16.46 -11.13
N GLU A 146 0.84 -16.29 -10.07
CA GLU A 146 0.62 -16.94 -8.79
C GLU A 146 -0.43 -16.22 -7.92
N LEU A 147 -0.58 -14.90 -8.13
CA LEU A 147 -1.45 -14.04 -7.32
C LEU A 147 -2.91 -14.01 -7.78
N PHE A 148 -3.17 -14.35 -9.05
CA PHE A 148 -4.50 -14.24 -9.67
C PHE A 148 -4.99 -15.57 -10.23
N LEU A 149 -6.25 -15.90 -9.95
CA LEU A 149 -6.90 -17.13 -10.44
C LEU A 149 -7.19 -17.08 -11.95
N GLU A 150 -7.45 -15.88 -12.48
CA GLU A 150 -7.74 -15.64 -13.88
C GLU A 150 -6.74 -14.59 -14.41
N TYR A 151 -5.64 -15.07 -15.01
CA TYR A 151 -4.70 -14.25 -15.77
C TYR A 151 -4.70 -14.77 -17.21
N PRO A 152 -4.78 -13.92 -18.24
CA PRO A 152 -4.73 -14.40 -19.62
C PRO A 152 -3.39 -15.11 -19.83
N GLU A 153 -3.43 -16.42 -20.08
CA GLU A 153 -2.24 -17.16 -20.51
C GLU A 153 -1.63 -16.42 -21.71
N GLU A 154 -0.35 -16.07 -21.63
CA GLU A 154 0.37 -15.64 -22.84
C GLU A 154 0.19 -16.76 -23.88
N PRO A 155 -0.21 -16.43 -25.13
CA PRO A 155 -0.27 -17.45 -26.16
C PRO A 155 1.12 -18.04 -26.26
N THR A 156 1.26 -19.31 -25.86
CA THR A 156 2.48 -20.08 -26.08
C THR A 156 2.81 -19.95 -27.56
N GLU A 157 3.89 -19.23 -27.87
CA GLU A 157 4.50 -19.29 -29.19
C GLU A 157 4.97 -20.74 -29.35
N GLU A 158 4.09 -21.59 -29.89
CA GLU A 158 4.47 -22.86 -30.50
C GLU A 158 5.44 -22.51 -31.63
N SER A 159 6.73 -22.56 -31.31
CA SER A 159 7.81 -22.49 -32.27
C SER A 159 7.66 -23.69 -33.23
N GLU A 160 7.15 -23.42 -34.43
CA GLU A 160 7.16 -24.32 -35.60
C GLU A 160 8.59 -24.69 -36.03
#